data_AF-A0AAU9W6A9-F1
#
_entry.id   AF-A0AAU9W6A9-F1
#
_cell.length_a   1.000
_cell.length_b   1.000
_cell.length_c   1.000
_cell.angle_alpha   90.00
_cell.angle_beta   90.00
_cell.angle_gamma   90.00
#
_symmetry.space_group_name_H-M   'P 1'
#
loop_
_entity.id
_entity.type
_entity.pdbx_description
1 polymer ?
#
loop_
_entity_poly.entity_id
_entity_poly.type
_entity_poly.pdbx_seq_one_letter_code
_entity_poly.pdbx_strand_id
1 'polypeptide(L)'
;MPWSATQQKRLALEKNILEKYFGNRVSWINPTGDTKVEVRVTTTNDKQYTLRVYLPGDFPNSCPKMIVSNPSSCLRTRSGFSLSGVCGNNHTLGSIDGCTQICHFNSSLWKDNNTLYQVVMKGLIWLEGYEAHLRTGQPLSKYLQEMSELINVVCLPLSFFKMPWSTTQQKRLGFEKNILEKYFGNRVSWINPTGDTKVEVRVTTTNDKQYTLRVYLPGDFPNSCPKMIISNPSSCLRAKDGSPLSGESSRNHTLSSIDGCTQICHFKSALWKDSNTLYQVVMKGLIWLEGYEAHLRTGQPLSKYLQEM
;
A
#
# COMPACT_ATOMS: atom_id res chain seq x y z
N MET A 1 13.86 -35.35 9.28
CA MET A 1 13.43 -36.30 8.23
C MET A 1 13.18 -35.54 6.95
N PRO A 2 13.45 -36.12 5.77
CA PRO A 2 13.15 -35.47 4.50
C PRO A 2 11.63 -35.32 4.32
N TRP A 3 11.21 -34.25 3.65
CA TRP A 3 9.81 -33.99 3.32
C TRP A 3 9.22 -35.11 2.44
N SER A 4 7.97 -35.51 2.73
CA SER A 4 7.22 -36.42 1.84
C SER A 4 6.93 -35.78 0.48
N ALA A 5 6.61 -36.58 -0.54
CA ALA A 5 6.32 -36.07 -1.88
C ALA A 5 5.17 -35.03 -1.90
N THR A 6 4.13 -35.22 -1.07
CA THR A 6 3.03 -34.26 -0.93
C THR A 6 3.50 -32.96 -0.31
N GLN A 7 4.35 -33.04 0.73
CA GLN A 7 4.92 -31.85 1.37
C GLN A 7 5.85 -31.11 0.42
N GLN A 8 6.65 -31.80 -0.38
CA GLN A 8 7.51 -31.17 -1.39
C GLN A 8 6.68 -30.38 -2.42
N LYS A 9 5.58 -30.94 -2.93
CA LYS A 9 4.66 -30.22 -3.82
C LYS A 9 4.07 -28.99 -3.14
N ARG A 10 3.69 -29.11 -1.87
CA ARG A 10 3.18 -27.97 -1.10
C ARG A 10 4.24 -26.89 -0.88
N LEU A 11 5.46 -27.26 -0.51
CA LEU A 11 6.57 -26.33 -0.33
C LEU A 11 6.94 -25.63 -1.64
N ALA A 12 6.91 -26.32 -2.77
CA ALA A 12 7.12 -25.71 -4.08
C ALA A 12 6.03 -24.66 -4.40
N LEU A 13 4.76 -24.94 -4.06
CA LEU A 13 3.69 -23.95 -4.18
C LEU A 13 3.94 -22.73 -3.28
N GLU A 14 4.26 -22.95 -1.99
CA GLU A 14 4.54 -21.86 -1.05
C GLU A 14 5.74 -21.02 -1.50
N LYS A 15 6.79 -21.66 -2.02
CA LYS A 15 7.95 -21.01 -2.62
C LYS A 15 7.55 -20.10 -3.77
N ASN A 16 6.78 -20.61 -4.73
CA ASN A 16 6.29 -19.82 -5.84
C ASN A 16 5.45 -18.62 -5.36
N ILE A 17 4.58 -18.81 -4.37
CA ILE A 17 3.76 -17.73 -3.80
C ILE A 17 4.65 -16.67 -3.14
N LEU A 18 5.55 -17.07 -2.25
CA LEU A 18 6.40 -16.12 -1.52
C LEU A 18 7.36 -15.38 -2.46
N GLU A 19 8.02 -16.07 -3.39
CA GLU A 19 8.92 -15.45 -4.37
C GLU A 19 8.15 -14.51 -5.31
N LYS A 20 6.89 -14.83 -5.66
CA LYS A 20 6.03 -13.93 -6.43
C LYS A 20 5.73 -12.62 -5.70
N TYR A 21 5.47 -12.65 -4.40
CA TYR A 21 5.09 -11.45 -3.64
C TYR A 21 6.27 -10.67 -3.03
N PHE A 22 7.34 -11.38 -2.66
CA PHE A 22 8.47 -10.79 -1.95
C PHE A 22 9.75 -10.76 -2.79
N GLY A 23 9.82 -11.49 -3.90
CA GLY A 23 10.95 -11.48 -4.83
C GLY A 23 12.25 -11.95 -4.16
N ASN A 24 13.34 -11.22 -4.41
CA ASN A 24 14.66 -11.47 -3.84
C ASN A 24 14.75 -11.23 -2.32
N ARG A 25 13.64 -10.95 -1.64
CA ARG A 25 13.57 -10.78 -0.18
C ARG A 25 13.29 -12.08 0.56
N VAL A 26 13.07 -13.18 -0.16
CA VAL A 26 12.84 -14.52 0.40
C VAL A 26 14.12 -15.32 0.40
N SER A 27 14.44 -15.96 1.52
CA SER A 27 15.54 -16.90 1.66
C SER A 27 15.04 -18.20 2.28
N TRP A 28 15.31 -19.34 1.64
CA TRP A 28 14.99 -20.67 2.15
C TRP A 28 16.23 -21.29 2.79
N ILE A 29 16.12 -21.73 4.03
CA ILE A 29 17.21 -22.31 4.83
C ILE A 29 16.87 -23.78 5.08
N ASN A 30 17.85 -24.67 4.86
CA ASN A 30 17.73 -26.12 5.05
C ASN A 30 16.48 -26.74 4.40
N PRO A 31 16.24 -26.54 3.08
CA PRO A 31 14.99 -26.91 2.41
C PRO A 31 14.68 -28.41 2.36
N THR A 32 15.63 -29.27 2.72
CA THR A 32 15.51 -30.73 2.72
C THR A 32 15.24 -31.32 4.11
N GLY A 33 15.14 -30.49 5.16
CA GLY A 33 14.98 -30.91 6.55
C GLY A 33 14.27 -29.84 7.40
N ASP A 34 14.92 -29.37 8.48
CA ASP A 34 14.46 -28.29 9.38
C ASP A 34 14.34 -26.95 8.64
N THR A 35 13.32 -26.88 7.78
CA THR A 35 13.17 -25.84 6.78
C THR A 35 12.70 -24.57 7.45
N LYS A 36 13.43 -23.49 7.20
CA LYS A 36 13.08 -22.15 7.64
C LYS A 36 12.96 -21.25 6.42
N VAL A 37 12.05 -20.29 6.50
CA VAL A 37 11.89 -19.27 5.47
C VAL A 37 12.08 -17.92 6.10
N GLU A 38 13.02 -17.15 5.58
CA GLU A 38 13.20 -15.75 5.95
C GLU A 38 12.59 -14.85 4.88
N VAL A 39 11.87 -13.84 5.33
CA VAL A 39 11.31 -12.79 4.47
C VAL A 39 11.70 -11.43 5.03
N ARG A 40 12.43 -10.66 4.24
CA ARG A 40 12.72 -9.25 4.55
C ARG A 40 11.49 -8.40 4.26
N VAL A 41 11.05 -7.65 5.25
CA VAL A 41 9.88 -6.76 5.18
C VAL A 41 10.24 -5.36 5.62
N THR A 42 9.47 -4.39 5.14
CA THR A 42 9.61 -2.98 5.47
C THR A 42 8.28 -2.49 6.00
N THR A 43 8.29 -1.87 7.18
CA THR A 43 7.10 -1.26 7.77
C THR A 43 6.77 0.08 7.12
N THR A 44 5.59 0.63 7.41
CA THR A 44 5.11 1.91 6.86
C THR A 44 5.97 3.12 7.23
N ASN A 45 6.79 3.02 8.27
CA ASN A 45 7.77 4.03 8.68
C ASN A 45 9.21 3.68 8.25
N ASP A 46 9.36 2.90 7.17
CA ASP A 46 10.60 2.53 6.51
C ASP A 46 11.61 1.74 7.38
N LYS A 47 11.15 1.15 8.50
CA LYS A 47 11.98 0.23 9.29
C LYS A 47 12.01 -1.14 8.64
N GLN A 48 13.20 -1.72 8.55
CA GLN A 48 13.40 -3.02 7.95
C GLN A 48 13.54 -4.09 9.02
N TYR A 49 12.84 -5.19 8.80
CA TYR A 49 12.83 -6.37 9.65
C TYR A 49 13.00 -7.63 8.81
N THR A 50 13.38 -8.73 9.45
CA THR A 50 13.32 -10.05 8.83
C THR A 50 12.44 -10.95 9.67
N LEU A 51 11.42 -11.52 9.04
CA LEU A 51 10.56 -12.53 9.65
C LEU A 51 11.11 -13.89 9.28
N ARG A 52 11.38 -14.74 10.28
CA ARG A 52 11.78 -16.13 10.06
C ARG A 52 10.64 -17.05 10.48
N VAL A 53 10.21 -17.90 9.56
CA VAL A 53 9.16 -18.90 9.76
C VAL A 53 9.80 -20.27 9.87
N TYR A 54 9.50 -21.00 10.93
CA TYR A 54 9.93 -22.39 11.17
C TYR A 54 8.81 -23.33 10.76
N LEU A 55 9.08 -24.19 9.78
CA LEU A 55 8.08 -25.13 9.29
C LEU A 55 8.10 -26.40 10.14
N PRO A 56 6.96 -26.82 10.72
CA PRO A 56 6.88 -28.04 11.49
C PRO A 56 7.02 -29.26 10.56
N GLY A 57 7.53 -30.38 11.09
CA GLY A 57 7.81 -31.58 10.27
C GLY A 57 6.59 -32.18 9.58
N ASP A 58 5.38 -31.88 10.06
CA ASP A 58 4.09 -32.31 9.51
C ASP A 58 3.36 -31.20 8.72
N PHE A 59 4.03 -30.07 8.41
CA PHE A 59 3.46 -29.02 7.56
C PHE A 59 2.88 -29.61 6.26
N PRO A 60 1.67 -29.22 5.80
CA PRO A 60 0.85 -28.10 6.28
C PRO A 60 -0.14 -28.42 7.41
N ASN A 61 -0.08 -29.59 8.05
CA ASN A 61 -1.08 -29.97 9.05
C ASN A 61 -0.96 -29.16 10.35
N SER A 62 0.27 -28.79 10.74
CA SER A 62 0.52 -27.90 11.88
C SER A 62 0.89 -26.49 11.47
N CYS A 63 0.49 -25.54 12.31
CA CYS A 63 0.79 -24.12 12.15
C CYS A 63 2.30 -23.84 12.33
N PRO A 64 2.95 -23.12 11.39
CA PRO A 64 4.32 -22.66 11.55
C PRO A 64 4.54 -21.70 12.72
N LYS A 65 5.75 -21.72 13.29
CA LYS A 65 6.19 -20.70 14.27
C LYS A 65 6.89 -19.56 13.53
N MET A 66 6.80 -18.34 14.05
CA MET A 66 7.42 -17.17 13.44
C MET A 66 8.11 -16.29 14.48
N ILE A 67 9.28 -15.77 14.12
CA ILE A 67 10.07 -14.82 14.92
C ILE A 67 10.43 -13.60 14.09
N VAL A 68 10.86 -12.54 14.77
CA VAL A 68 11.60 -11.43 14.15
C VAL A 68 13.10 -11.74 14.29
N SER A 69 13.76 -12.17 13.21
CA SER A 69 15.17 -12.61 13.22
C SER A 69 16.17 -11.49 12.93
N ASN A 70 15.70 -10.35 12.42
CA ASN A 70 16.50 -9.14 12.29
C ASN A 70 15.70 -7.97 12.86
N PRO A 71 16.19 -7.28 13.92
CA PRO A 71 17.49 -7.46 14.59
C PRO A 71 17.67 -8.85 15.22
N SER A 72 18.92 -9.35 15.25
CA SER A 72 19.30 -10.67 15.78
C SER A 72 19.27 -10.75 17.32
N SER A 73 18.24 -10.17 17.92
CA SER A 73 17.98 -10.17 19.35
C SER A 73 16.50 -9.94 19.61
N CYS A 74 16.02 -10.28 20.81
CA CYS A 74 14.65 -9.96 21.19
C CYS A 74 14.40 -8.46 21.09
N LEU A 75 13.27 -8.12 20.46
CA LEU A 75 12.79 -6.75 20.39
C LEU A 75 12.51 -6.22 21.80
N ARG A 76 12.46 -4.89 21.95
CA ARG A 76 12.20 -4.25 23.24
C ARG A 76 10.93 -3.41 23.18
N THR A 77 10.21 -3.34 24.30
CA THR A 77 9.13 -2.38 24.48
C THR A 77 9.67 -0.95 24.43
N ARG A 78 8.76 0.04 24.32
CA ARG A 78 9.13 1.45 24.43
C ARG A 78 9.90 1.78 25.72
N SER A 79 9.56 1.12 26.82
CA SER A 79 10.21 1.26 28.12
C SER A 79 11.52 0.47 28.26
N GLY A 80 11.97 -0.21 27.20
CA GLY A 80 13.25 -0.93 27.17
C GLY A 80 13.20 -2.38 27.66
N PHE A 81 12.03 -2.89 28.08
CA PHE A 81 11.88 -4.28 28.52
C PHE A 81 11.94 -5.24 27.32
N SER A 82 12.59 -6.39 27.50
CA SER A 82 12.72 -7.41 26.46
C SER A 82 11.38 -8.09 26.16
N LEU A 83 11.06 -8.25 24.88
CA LEU A 83 9.93 -9.03 24.35
C LEU A 83 10.31 -10.50 24.18
N SER A 84 10.91 -11.09 25.21
CA SER A 84 11.36 -12.50 25.22
C SER A 84 10.40 -13.44 25.95
N GLY A 85 9.39 -12.91 26.64
CA GLY A 85 8.39 -13.68 27.40
C GLY A 85 7.06 -13.85 26.66
N VAL A 86 6.21 -14.75 27.17
CA VAL A 86 4.81 -14.87 26.73
C VAL A 86 4.02 -13.68 27.28
N CYS A 87 3.34 -12.94 26.40
CA CYS A 87 2.56 -11.79 26.82
C CYS A 87 1.38 -11.56 25.87
N GLY A 88 0.15 -11.64 26.40
CA GLY A 88 -1.06 -11.36 25.64
C GLY A 88 -1.10 -9.94 25.09
N ASN A 89 -0.78 -8.94 25.91
CA ASN A 89 -0.77 -7.53 25.50
C ASN A 89 0.24 -7.21 24.37
N ASN A 90 1.32 -7.98 24.29
CA ASN A 90 2.35 -7.82 23.26
C ASN A 90 2.22 -8.85 22.12
N HIS A 91 1.26 -9.78 22.20
CA HIS A 91 1.13 -10.90 21.28
C HIS A 91 2.46 -11.65 21.05
N THR A 92 3.18 -11.95 22.13
CA THR A 92 4.44 -12.71 22.09
C THR A 92 4.24 -14.10 22.69
N LEU A 93 4.96 -15.09 22.16
CA LEU A 93 4.91 -16.49 22.59
C LEU A 93 6.22 -16.96 23.26
N GLY A 94 7.07 -16.01 23.67
CA GLY A 94 8.40 -16.27 24.21
C GLY A 94 9.49 -15.90 23.22
N SER A 95 10.59 -16.66 23.23
CA SER A 95 11.70 -16.49 22.30
C SER A 95 12.15 -17.82 21.68
N ILE A 96 12.64 -17.74 20.46
CA ILE A 96 13.31 -18.83 19.74
C ILE A 96 14.59 -18.25 19.16
N ASP A 97 15.71 -18.97 19.28
CA ASP A 97 17.04 -18.53 18.82
C ASP A 97 17.42 -17.12 19.33
N GLY A 98 17.05 -16.78 20.57
CA GLY A 98 17.31 -15.47 21.16
C GLY A 98 16.50 -14.31 20.57
N CYS A 99 15.51 -14.59 19.73
CA CYS A 99 14.68 -13.62 19.00
C CYS A 99 13.22 -13.69 19.46
N THR A 100 12.49 -12.58 19.34
CA THR A 100 11.08 -12.49 19.76
C THR A 100 10.20 -13.40 18.89
N GLN A 101 9.52 -14.36 19.52
CA GLN A 101 8.50 -15.17 18.86
C GLN A 101 7.15 -14.47 18.91
N ILE A 102 6.50 -14.33 17.76
CA ILE A 102 5.24 -13.60 17.64
C ILE A 102 4.04 -14.55 17.55
N CYS A 103 2.95 -14.15 18.22
CA CYS A 103 1.65 -14.80 18.13
C CYS A 103 0.94 -14.27 16.88
N HIS A 104 0.95 -15.07 15.81
CA HIS A 104 0.38 -14.68 14.52
C HIS A 104 -0.91 -15.45 14.19
N PHE A 105 -1.01 -16.72 14.54
CA PHE A 105 -2.18 -17.55 14.24
C PHE A 105 -2.67 -18.27 15.50
N ASN A 106 -3.99 -18.37 15.65
CA ASN A 106 -4.57 -19.31 16.61
C ASN A 106 -4.46 -20.73 16.03
N SER A 107 -3.70 -21.61 16.69
CA SER A 107 -3.47 -22.97 16.20
C SER A 107 -4.76 -23.77 16.00
N SER A 108 -5.83 -23.49 16.75
CA SER A 108 -7.13 -24.17 16.57
C SER A 108 -7.88 -23.75 15.30
N LEU A 109 -7.49 -22.63 14.68
CA LEU A 109 -8.08 -22.11 13.44
C LEU A 109 -7.21 -22.37 12.21
N TRP A 110 -6.02 -22.95 12.40
CA TRP A 110 -5.12 -23.29 11.31
C TRP A 110 -5.76 -24.38 10.43
N LYS A 111 -5.72 -24.15 9.12
CA LYS A 111 -6.16 -25.11 8.11
C LYS A 111 -4.99 -25.40 7.20
N ASP A 112 -4.94 -26.62 6.67
CA ASP A 112 -3.90 -27.02 5.73
C ASP A 112 -3.86 -26.12 4.50
N ASN A 113 -4.98 -25.53 4.06
CA ASN A 113 -5.04 -24.59 2.95
C ASN A 113 -4.51 -23.17 3.26
N ASN A 114 -4.10 -22.87 4.50
CA ASN A 114 -3.46 -21.60 4.85
C ASN A 114 -2.02 -21.53 4.32
N THR A 115 -1.64 -20.37 3.77
CA THR A 115 -0.34 -20.21 3.09
C THR A 115 0.72 -19.55 3.98
N LEU A 116 2.00 -19.77 3.68
CA LEU A 116 3.10 -19.05 4.31
C LEU A 116 3.03 -17.54 4.02
N TYR A 117 2.46 -17.15 2.89
CA TYR A 117 2.14 -15.75 2.61
C TYR A 117 1.23 -15.15 3.69
N GLN A 118 0.14 -15.83 4.06
CA GLN A 118 -0.75 -15.37 5.12
C GLN A 118 -0.02 -15.29 6.47
N VAL A 119 0.86 -16.24 6.77
CA VAL A 119 1.70 -16.22 7.98
C VAL A 119 2.59 -14.98 8.00
N VAL A 120 3.35 -14.73 6.92
CA VAL A 120 4.25 -13.57 6.80
C VAL A 120 3.49 -12.25 6.90
N MET A 121 2.32 -12.15 6.27
CA MET A 121 1.49 -10.93 6.35
C MET A 121 1.02 -10.64 7.77
N LYS A 122 0.67 -11.66 8.55
CA LYS A 122 0.36 -11.47 9.97
C LYS A 122 1.56 -11.03 10.79
N GLY A 123 2.76 -11.47 10.42
CA GLY A 123 4.00 -10.98 11.02
C GLY A 123 4.26 -9.51 10.70
N LEU A 124 3.98 -9.08 9.47
CA LEU A 124 4.05 -7.68 9.09
C LEU A 124 3.02 -6.82 9.85
N ILE A 125 1.79 -7.32 10.01
CA ILE A 125 0.76 -6.67 10.85
C ILE A 125 1.26 -6.46 12.28
N TRP A 126 1.87 -7.50 12.85
CA TRP A 126 2.47 -7.41 14.18
C TRP A 126 3.56 -6.33 14.25
N LEU A 127 4.43 -6.24 13.24
CA LEU A 127 5.49 -5.24 13.17
C LEU A 127 4.96 -3.80 13.07
N GLU A 128 3.86 -3.56 12.34
CA GLU A 128 3.21 -2.23 12.33
C GLU A 128 2.65 -1.86 13.70
N GLY A 129 2.00 -2.81 14.37
CA GLY A 129 1.54 -2.63 15.75
C GLY A 129 2.70 -2.37 16.70
N TYR A 130 3.84 -3.04 16.49
CA TYR A 130 5.06 -2.82 17.25
C TYR A 130 5.63 -1.40 17.06
N GLU A 131 5.76 -0.93 15.82
CA GLU A 131 6.20 0.45 15.54
C GLU A 131 5.25 1.49 16.12
N ALA A 132 3.93 1.24 16.07
CA ALA A 132 2.94 2.09 16.72
C ALA A 132 3.13 2.11 18.25
N HIS A 133 3.36 0.96 18.88
CA HIS A 133 3.68 0.86 20.30
C HIS A 133 4.95 1.64 20.66
N LEU A 134 6.03 1.54 19.89
CA LEU A 134 7.25 2.31 20.13
C LEU A 134 6.99 3.82 20.10
N ARG A 135 6.11 4.28 19.21
CA ARG A 135 5.74 5.70 19.06
C ARG A 135 4.84 6.20 20.19
N THR A 136 3.85 5.42 20.62
CA THR A 136 2.76 5.88 21.50
C THR A 136 2.84 5.35 22.93
N GLY A 137 3.55 4.24 23.15
CA GLY A 137 3.59 3.51 24.41
C GLY A 137 2.34 2.66 24.70
N GLN A 138 1.31 2.71 23.84
CA GLN A 138 0.09 1.91 24.02
C GLN A 138 0.37 0.42 23.75
N PRO A 139 -0.33 -0.53 24.42
CA PRO A 139 -0.13 -1.96 24.20
C PRO A 139 -0.32 -2.38 22.74
N LEU A 140 0.45 -3.37 22.25
CA LEU A 140 0.31 -3.88 20.87
C LEU A 140 -1.10 -4.42 20.62
N SER A 141 -1.68 -5.12 21.60
CA SER A 141 -3.02 -5.73 21.47
C SER A 141 -4.09 -4.73 21.05
N LYS A 142 -3.98 -3.46 21.47
CA LYS A 142 -4.88 -2.39 21.04
C LYS A 142 -4.82 -2.20 19.52
N TYR A 143 -3.61 -2.07 18.96
CA TYR A 143 -3.42 -1.88 17.53
C TYR A 143 -3.81 -3.13 16.73
N LEU A 144 -3.51 -4.31 17.26
CA LEU A 144 -3.87 -5.56 16.61
C LEU A 144 -5.38 -5.81 16.62
N GLN A 145 -6.08 -5.41 17.69
CA GLN A 145 -7.54 -5.45 17.75
C GLN A 145 -8.15 -4.50 16.73
N GLU A 146 -7.74 -3.23 16.71
CA GLU A 146 -8.19 -2.23 15.74
C GLU A 146 -7.95 -2.69 14.30
N MET A 147 -6.77 -3.25 14.01
CA MET A 147 -6.45 -3.83 12.70
C MET A 147 -7.25 -5.09 12.39
N SER A 148 -7.59 -5.92 13.38
CA SER A 148 -8.39 -7.14 13.21
C SER A 148 -9.88 -6.87 13.02
N GLU A 149 -10.43 -5.86 13.69
CA GLU A 149 -11.83 -5.43 13.54
C GLU A 149 -12.03 -4.78 12.17
N LEU A 150 -11.03 -4.03 11.67
CA LEU A 150 -11.00 -3.54 10.29
C LEU A 150 -10.92 -4.66 9.23
N ILE A 151 -10.33 -5.82 9.57
CA ILE A 151 -10.24 -6.99 8.68
C ILE A 151 -11.55 -7.82 8.71
N ASN A 152 -12.31 -7.80 9.80
CA ASN A 152 -13.50 -8.66 9.99
C ASN A 152 -14.85 -7.95 9.71
N VAL A 153 -14.96 -6.65 9.95
CA VAL A 153 -16.24 -5.88 9.81
C VAL A 153 -16.43 -5.33 8.40
N VAL A 154 -15.34 -5.27 7.64
CA VAL A 154 -15.35 -4.87 6.25
C VAL A 154 -14.43 -5.85 5.55
N CYS A 155 -14.80 -6.34 4.37
CA CYS A 155 -13.78 -6.71 3.38
C CYS A 155 -13.04 -5.43 2.96
N LEU A 156 -12.40 -4.74 3.91
CA LEU A 156 -11.45 -3.70 3.61
C LEU A 156 -10.29 -4.44 2.94
N PRO A 157 -9.81 -3.94 1.79
CA PRO A 157 -8.58 -4.45 1.23
C PRO A 157 -7.49 -4.34 2.30
N LEU A 158 -6.39 -5.02 2.07
CA LEU A 158 -5.11 -4.77 2.72
C LEU A 158 -4.63 -3.31 2.55
N SER A 159 -5.47 -2.29 2.32
CA SER A 159 -5.17 -0.89 2.07
C SER A 159 -4.45 -0.17 3.21
N PHE A 160 -4.29 -0.80 4.38
CA PHE A 160 -3.40 -0.34 5.45
C PHE A 160 -1.97 -0.91 5.36
N PHE A 161 -1.79 -2.00 4.61
CA PHE A 161 -0.50 -2.59 4.24
C PHE A 161 -0.24 -2.29 2.77
N LYS A 162 0.67 -1.38 2.45
CA LYS A 162 1.00 -1.04 1.07
C LYS A 162 1.68 -2.23 0.38
N MET A 163 0.86 -3.16 -0.10
CA MET A 163 1.25 -4.35 -0.83
C MET A 163 1.88 -3.96 -2.17
N PRO A 164 2.92 -4.67 -2.63
CA PRO A 164 3.34 -4.56 -4.02
C PRO A 164 2.18 -4.92 -4.95
N TRP A 165 2.04 -4.17 -6.04
CA TRP A 165 1.03 -4.40 -7.08
C TRP A 165 0.95 -5.87 -7.48
N SER A 166 -0.26 -6.43 -7.58
CA SER A 166 -0.44 -7.79 -8.11
C SER A 166 0.06 -7.89 -9.56
N THR A 167 0.33 -9.10 -10.06
CA THR A 167 0.81 -9.29 -11.45
C THR A 167 -0.12 -8.65 -12.49
N THR A 168 -1.44 -8.72 -12.29
CA THR A 168 -2.42 -8.08 -13.17
C THR A 168 -2.29 -6.55 -13.11
N GLN A 169 -2.14 -5.99 -11.91
CA GLN A 169 -1.93 -4.56 -11.71
C GLN A 169 -0.59 -4.09 -12.29
N GLN A 170 0.49 -4.86 -12.15
CA GLN A 170 1.78 -4.55 -12.76
C GLN A 170 1.68 -4.50 -14.29
N LYS A 171 1.00 -5.48 -14.91
CA LYS A 171 0.74 -5.45 -16.36
C LYS A 171 -0.08 -4.23 -16.74
N ARG A 172 -1.12 -3.91 -15.96
CA ARG A 172 -1.94 -2.73 -16.20
C ARG A 172 -1.13 -1.44 -16.07
N LEU A 173 -0.32 -1.29 -15.04
CA LEU A 173 0.53 -0.12 -14.83
C LEU A 173 1.61 0.01 -15.90
N GLY A 174 2.18 -1.10 -16.38
CA GLY A 174 3.08 -1.09 -17.53
C GLY A 174 2.39 -0.58 -18.80
N PHE A 175 1.15 -1.00 -19.05
CA PHE A 175 0.33 -0.47 -20.14
C PHE A 175 0.05 1.04 -19.98
N GLU A 176 -0.36 1.48 -18.79
CA GLU A 176 -0.58 2.91 -18.49
C GLU A 176 0.70 3.73 -18.67
N LYS A 177 1.84 3.21 -18.19
CA LYS A 177 3.15 3.83 -18.34
C LYS A 177 3.50 4.03 -19.81
N ASN A 178 3.34 3.00 -20.64
CA ASN A 178 3.60 3.10 -22.08
C ASN A 178 2.71 4.17 -22.75
N ILE A 179 1.43 4.27 -22.38
CA ILE A 179 0.54 5.30 -22.93
C ILE A 179 0.99 6.69 -22.48
N LEU A 180 1.21 6.91 -21.19
CA LEU A 180 1.58 8.22 -20.66
C LEU A 180 2.93 8.68 -21.21
N GLU A 181 3.94 7.81 -21.25
CA GLU A 181 5.25 8.13 -21.82
C GLU A 181 5.17 8.39 -23.33
N LYS A 182 4.29 7.69 -24.06
CA LYS A 182 4.04 7.97 -25.48
C LYS A 182 3.47 9.37 -25.72
N TYR A 183 2.51 9.82 -24.91
CA TYR A 183 1.83 11.11 -25.13
C TYR A 183 2.51 12.30 -24.46
N PHE A 184 3.15 12.08 -23.31
CA PHE A 184 3.72 13.16 -22.49
C PHE A 184 5.26 13.13 -22.43
N GLY A 185 5.90 12.03 -22.84
CA GLY A 185 7.35 11.90 -22.90
C GLY A 185 8.02 12.08 -21.54
N ASN A 186 9.10 12.85 -21.51
CA ASN A 186 9.87 13.17 -20.30
C ASN A 186 9.13 14.08 -19.28
N ARG A 187 7.84 14.39 -19.52
CA ARG A 187 7.00 15.16 -18.60
C ARG A 187 6.29 14.29 -17.57
N VAL A 188 6.44 12.97 -17.66
CA VAL A 188 5.85 11.99 -16.72
C VAL A 188 6.89 11.56 -15.70
N SER A 189 6.50 11.57 -14.42
CA SER A 189 7.31 11.05 -13.32
C SER A 189 6.48 10.05 -12.51
N TRP A 190 7.05 8.87 -12.28
CA TRP A 190 6.46 7.82 -11.44
C TRP A 190 7.14 7.83 -10.08
N ILE A 191 6.36 8.02 -9.02
CA ILE A 191 6.84 8.10 -7.64
C ILE A 191 6.31 6.88 -6.90
N ASN A 192 7.18 6.18 -6.16
CA ASN A 192 6.84 4.96 -5.41
C ASN A 192 6.08 3.89 -6.24
N PRO A 193 6.67 3.38 -7.34
CA PRO A 193 6.00 2.48 -8.29
C PRO A 193 5.67 1.08 -7.74
N THR A 194 6.01 0.78 -6.49
CA THR A 194 5.83 -0.55 -5.87
C THR A 194 4.78 -0.57 -4.77
N GLY A 195 3.97 0.49 -4.61
CA GLY A 195 2.90 0.54 -3.60
C GLY A 195 2.11 1.84 -3.68
N ASP A 196 2.57 2.89 -2.99
CA ASP A 196 1.96 4.23 -3.00
C ASP A 196 2.26 5.00 -4.29
N THR A 197 1.87 4.41 -5.41
CA THR A 197 2.24 4.94 -6.71
C THR A 197 1.49 6.22 -6.98
N LYS A 198 2.27 7.27 -7.20
CA LYS A 198 1.81 8.57 -7.68
C LYS A 198 2.39 8.80 -9.06
N VAL A 199 1.58 9.35 -9.95
CA VAL A 199 2.02 9.73 -11.28
C VAL A 199 1.90 11.23 -11.39
N GLU A 200 3.02 11.89 -11.65
CA GLU A 200 3.04 13.31 -11.95
C GLU A 200 3.17 13.52 -13.45
N VAL A 201 2.35 14.41 -14.00
CA VAL A 201 2.44 14.83 -15.40
C VAL A 201 2.50 16.35 -15.47
N ARG A 202 3.59 16.87 -16.03
CA ARG A 202 3.71 18.29 -16.35
C ARG A 202 2.89 18.59 -17.61
N VAL A 203 1.97 19.53 -17.50
CA VAL A 203 1.07 19.96 -18.58
C VAL A 203 1.19 21.46 -18.81
N THR A 204 0.85 21.87 -20.02
CA THR A 204 0.88 23.28 -20.44
C THR A 204 -0.49 23.61 -21.00
N THR A 205 -1.10 24.67 -20.49
CA THR A 205 -2.38 25.16 -20.99
C THR A 205 -2.20 25.95 -22.28
N THR A 206 -3.30 26.23 -22.98
CA THR A 206 -3.31 26.99 -24.24
C THR A 206 -2.73 28.42 -24.13
N ASN A 207 -2.64 28.97 -22.93
CA ASN A 207 -2.00 30.27 -22.65
C ASN A 207 -0.58 30.15 -22.06
N ASP A 208 0.11 29.05 -22.35
CA ASP A 208 1.50 28.76 -21.97
C ASP A 208 1.76 28.69 -20.45
N LYS A 209 0.72 28.58 -19.61
CA LYS A 209 0.89 28.32 -18.18
C LYS A 209 1.20 26.85 -17.93
N GLN A 210 2.17 26.60 -17.07
CA GLN A 210 2.61 25.26 -16.73
C GLN A 210 2.11 24.84 -15.36
N TYR A 211 1.61 23.61 -15.30
CA TYR A 211 1.09 22.97 -14.11
C TYR A 211 1.62 21.54 -14.00
N THR A 212 1.57 20.98 -12.79
CA THR A 212 1.80 19.56 -12.57
C THR A 212 0.54 18.93 -12.02
N LEU A 213 0.01 17.93 -12.73
CA LEU A 213 -1.07 17.09 -12.24
C LEU A 213 -0.45 15.90 -11.51
N ARG A 214 -0.85 15.65 -10.27
CA ARG A 214 -0.44 14.45 -9.53
C ARG A 214 -1.64 13.55 -9.30
N VAL A 215 -1.53 12.32 -9.80
CA VAL A 215 -2.54 11.27 -9.71
C VAL A 215 -2.11 10.26 -8.64
N TYR A 216 -2.98 10.00 -7.68
CA TYR A 216 -2.79 9.01 -6.61
C TYR A 216 -3.52 7.73 -7.01
N LEU A 217 -2.78 6.63 -7.18
CA LEU A 217 -3.38 5.35 -7.54
C LEU A 217 -3.90 4.62 -6.30
N PRO A 218 -5.17 4.19 -6.29
CA PRO A 218 -5.70 3.41 -5.18
C PRO A 218 -5.10 2.00 -5.20
N GLY A 219 -5.03 1.35 -4.04
CA GLY A 219 -4.39 0.03 -3.91
C GLY A 219 -5.04 -1.09 -4.73
N ASP A 220 -6.30 -0.91 -5.13
CA ASP A 220 -7.08 -1.81 -5.99
C ASP A 220 -7.19 -1.33 -7.45
N PHE A 221 -6.41 -0.32 -7.86
CA PHE A 221 -6.37 0.15 -9.25
C PHE A 221 -6.18 -1.02 -10.21
N PRO A 222 -6.93 -1.12 -11.33
CA PRO A 222 -7.81 -0.10 -11.92
C PRO A 222 -9.27 -0.13 -11.45
N ASN A 223 -9.64 -0.92 -10.43
CA ASN A 223 -11.05 -1.08 -10.06
C ASN A 223 -11.65 0.19 -9.43
N SER A 224 -10.86 0.92 -8.65
CA SER A 224 -11.25 2.22 -8.11
C SER A 224 -10.66 3.40 -8.91
N CYS A 225 -11.44 4.48 -8.95
CA CYS A 225 -11.06 5.73 -9.59
C CYS A 225 -9.89 6.40 -8.82
N PRO A 226 -8.82 6.82 -9.51
CA PRO A 226 -7.73 7.53 -8.86
C PRO A 226 -8.11 8.95 -8.46
N LYS A 227 -7.40 9.50 -7.46
CA LYS A 227 -7.55 10.90 -7.06
C LYS A 227 -6.53 11.77 -7.79
N MET A 228 -6.87 13.01 -8.09
CA MET A 228 -5.97 13.94 -8.79
C MET A 228 -5.94 15.31 -8.13
N ILE A 229 -4.73 15.85 -7.99
CA ILE A 229 -4.48 17.23 -7.53
C ILE A 229 -3.64 18.00 -8.55
N ILE A 230 -3.61 19.32 -8.37
CA ILE A 230 -2.62 20.20 -8.97
C ILE A 230 -1.48 20.37 -7.96
N SER A 231 -0.33 19.72 -8.18
CA SER A 231 0.81 19.72 -7.24
C SER A 231 1.84 20.84 -7.48
N ASN A 232 1.75 21.50 -8.63
CA ASN A 232 2.50 22.70 -8.93
C ASN A 232 1.53 23.77 -9.48
N PRO A 233 1.37 24.92 -8.80
CA PRO A 233 2.08 25.35 -7.58
C PRO A 233 1.81 24.44 -6.38
N SER A 234 2.79 24.28 -5.47
CA SER A 234 2.69 23.40 -4.28
C SER A 234 1.84 24.01 -3.15
N SER A 235 0.67 24.50 -3.52
CA SER A 235 -0.35 25.08 -2.66
C SER A 235 -1.70 25.03 -3.35
N CYS A 236 -2.79 25.21 -2.60
CA CYS A 236 -4.11 25.33 -3.21
C CYS A 236 -4.14 26.51 -4.18
N LEU A 237 -4.70 26.27 -5.36
CA LEU A 237 -4.99 27.31 -6.34
C LEU A 237 -5.96 28.33 -5.75
N ARG A 238 -5.94 29.54 -6.29
CA ARG A 238 -6.85 30.61 -5.89
C ARG A 238 -7.84 30.93 -7.00
N ALA A 239 -9.09 31.20 -6.63
CA ALA A 239 -10.07 31.76 -7.53
C ALA A 239 -9.68 33.21 -7.91
N LYS A 240 -10.39 33.79 -8.89
CA LYS A 240 -10.12 35.16 -9.36
C LYS A 240 -10.26 36.21 -8.25
N ASP A 241 -11.14 36.00 -7.28
CA ASP A 241 -11.34 36.88 -6.12
C ASP A 241 -10.27 36.68 -5.03
N GLY A 242 -9.29 35.80 -5.24
CA GLY A 242 -8.22 35.48 -4.31
C GLY A 242 -8.57 34.40 -3.29
N SER A 243 -9.81 33.92 -3.23
CA SER A 243 -10.22 32.85 -2.32
C SER A 243 -9.54 31.52 -2.64
N PRO A 244 -9.16 30.70 -1.64
CA PRO A 244 -8.51 29.42 -1.87
C PRO A 244 -9.48 28.36 -2.38
N LEU A 245 -9.05 27.57 -3.36
CA LEU A 245 -9.76 26.41 -3.90
C LEU A 245 -9.39 25.14 -3.11
N SER A 246 -9.69 25.12 -1.82
CA SER A 246 -9.25 24.07 -0.88
C SER A 246 -10.37 23.14 -0.38
N GLY A 247 -11.61 23.37 -0.80
CA GLY A 247 -12.79 22.64 -0.34
C GLY A 247 -13.71 22.18 -1.46
N GLU A 248 -14.67 21.32 -1.11
CA GLU A 248 -15.63 20.77 -2.06
C GLU A 248 -16.52 21.88 -2.63
N SER A 249 -16.58 21.95 -3.96
CA SER A 249 -17.40 22.94 -4.66
C SER A 249 -17.81 22.40 -6.02
N SER A 250 -19.12 22.18 -6.20
CA SER A 250 -19.69 21.85 -7.50
C SER A 250 -19.47 22.97 -8.52
N ARG A 251 -19.52 24.23 -8.08
CA ARG A 251 -19.27 25.41 -8.91
C ARG A 251 -17.83 25.45 -9.44
N ASN A 252 -16.87 24.95 -8.67
CA ASN A 252 -15.46 24.95 -9.02
C ASN A 252 -14.93 23.57 -9.48
N HIS A 253 -15.76 22.53 -9.48
CA HIS A 253 -15.34 21.14 -9.69
C HIS A 253 -14.13 20.75 -8.80
N THR A 254 -14.09 21.27 -7.58
CA THR A 254 -13.06 20.96 -6.57
C THR A 254 -13.61 20.00 -5.54
N LEU A 255 -12.70 19.21 -4.96
CA LEU A 255 -12.96 18.33 -3.82
C LEU A 255 -12.21 18.89 -2.59
N SER A 256 -11.95 18.07 -1.58
CA SER A 256 -11.10 18.44 -0.44
C SER A 256 -9.65 18.72 -0.85
N SER A 257 -8.82 19.27 0.03
CA SER A 257 -7.39 19.40 -0.25
C SER A 257 -6.64 18.10 0.08
N ILE A 258 -5.68 17.71 -0.76
CA ILE A 258 -4.71 16.64 -0.46
C ILE A 258 -3.32 17.24 -0.53
N ASP A 259 -2.47 16.96 0.48
CA ASP A 259 -1.10 17.50 0.59
C ASP A 259 -1.04 19.04 0.47
N GLY A 260 -2.05 19.74 1.00
CA GLY A 260 -2.15 21.20 0.93
C GLY A 260 -2.45 21.77 -0.47
N CYS A 261 -2.79 20.91 -1.43
CA CYS A 261 -3.03 21.25 -2.83
C CYS A 261 -4.51 21.03 -3.21
N THR A 262 -4.96 21.73 -4.25
CA THR A 262 -6.33 21.62 -4.77
C THR A 262 -6.55 20.24 -5.41
N GLN A 263 -7.47 19.46 -4.85
CA GLN A 263 -8.00 18.27 -5.51
C GLN A 263 -9.15 18.65 -6.43
N ILE A 264 -9.18 18.03 -7.60
CA ILE A 264 -10.20 18.29 -8.61
C ILE A 264 -11.04 17.04 -8.88
N CYS A 265 -12.31 17.27 -9.18
CA CYS A 265 -13.16 16.25 -9.79
C CYS A 265 -12.71 16.03 -11.24
N HIS A 266 -12.77 14.78 -11.71
CA HIS A 266 -12.46 14.44 -13.09
C HIS A 266 -13.36 13.32 -13.60
N PHE A 267 -13.53 12.24 -12.83
CA PHE A 267 -14.53 11.21 -13.08
C PHE A 267 -15.53 11.12 -11.92
N LYS A 268 -16.80 10.89 -12.26
CA LYS A 268 -17.79 10.42 -11.29
C LYS A 268 -17.45 8.98 -10.94
N SER A 269 -17.24 8.68 -9.65
CA SER A 269 -16.83 7.34 -9.21
C SER A 269 -17.77 6.22 -9.68
N ALA A 270 -19.07 6.49 -9.78
CA ALA A 270 -20.07 5.54 -10.29
C ALA A 270 -19.96 5.24 -11.80
N LEU A 271 -19.25 6.07 -12.57
CA LEU A 271 -19.05 5.89 -14.01
C LEU A 271 -17.62 5.40 -14.35
N TRP A 272 -16.75 5.29 -13.36
CA TRP A 272 -15.41 4.76 -13.53
C TRP A 272 -15.46 3.28 -13.93
N LYS A 273 -14.70 2.91 -14.95
CA LYS A 273 -14.53 1.52 -15.39
C LYS A 273 -13.05 1.19 -15.38
N ASP A 274 -12.73 -0.06 -15.09
CA ASP A 274 -11.34 -0.57 -15.16
C ASP A 274 -10.70 -0.35 -16.54
N SER A 275 -11.48 -0.29 -17.61
CA SER A 275 -11.03 0.06 -18.97
C SER A 275 -10.58 1.53 -19.16
N ASN A 276 -10.91 2.44 -18.24
CA ASN A 276 -10.48 3.84 -18.30
C ASN A 276 -8.99 3.99 -17.99
N THR A 277 -8.30 4.87 -18.72
CA THR A 277 -6.83 5.01 -18.64
C THR A 277 -6.39 6.22 -17.83
N LEU A 278 -5.16 6.19 -17.31
CA LEU A 278 -4.54 7.35 -16.66
C LEU A 278 -4.35 8.51 -17.64
N TYR A 279 -4.19 8.22 -18.94
CA TYR A 279 -4.22 9.25 -19.97
C TYR A 279 -5.53 10.03 -19.95
N GLN A 280 -6.68 9.35 -19.90
CA GLN A 280 -7.98 10.01 -19.82
C GLN A 280 -8.12 10.84 -18.54
N VAL A 281 -7.61 10.34 -17.40
CA VAL A 281 -7.57 11.08 -16.12
C VAL A 281 -6.77 12.38 -16.28
N VAL A 282 -5.55 12.29 -16.82
CA VAL A 282 -4.67 13.45 -17.04
C VAL A 282 -5.29 14.45 -18.01
N MET A 283 -5.92 13.98 -19.10
CA MET A 283 -6.59 14.87 -20.06
C MET A 283 -7.76 15.63 -19.43
N LYS A 284 -8.52 14.99 -18.54
CA LYS A 284 -9.57 15.71 -17.79
C LYS A 284 -8.99 16.74 -16.82
N GLY A 285 -7.85 16.46 -16.21
CA GLY A 285 -7.13 17.45 -15.41
C GLY A 285 -6.66 18.65 -16.24
N LEU A 286 -6.19 18.41 -17.46
CA LEU A 286 -5.84 19.49 -18.38
C LEU A 286 -7.07 20.32 -18.80
N ILE A 287 -8.21 19.68 -19.12
CA ILE A 287 -9.46 20.40 -19.41
C ILE A 287 -9.89 21.25 -18.21
N TRP A 288 -9.73 20.75 -16.99
CA TRP A 288 -10.02 21.52 -15.78
C TRP A 288 -9.13 22.76 -15.69
N LEU A 289 -7.83 22.62 -15.99
CA LEU A 289 -6.87 23.73 -16.01
C LEU A 289 -7.19 24.78 -17.09
N GLU A 290 -7.64 24.36 -18.28
CA GLU A 290 -8.13 25.29 -19.31
C GLU A 290 -9.34 26.11 -18.80
N GLY A 291 -10.29 25.43 -18.15
CA GLY A 291 -11.40 26.08 -17.48
C GLY A 291 -10.95 27.04 -16.37
N TYR A 292 -9.91 26.68 -15.63
CA TYR A 292 -9.34 27.49 -14.56
C TYR A 292 -8.70 28.77 -15.10
N GLU A 293 -7.91 28.68 -16.17
CA GLU A 293 -7.37 29.86 -16.84
C GLU A 293 -8.48 30.77 -17.39
N ALA A 294 -9.55 30.18 -17.95
CA ALA A 294 -10.73 30.94 -18.37
C ALA A 294 -11.45 31.61 -17.17
N HIS A 295 -11.54 30.93 -16.03
CA HIS A 295 -12.06 31.49 -14.78
C HIS A 295 -11.21 32.67 -14.30
N LEU A 296 -9.88 32.55 -14.26
CA LEU A 296 -8.99 33.65 -13.86
C LEU A 296 -9.14 34.87 -14.78
N ARG A 297 -9.29 34.65 -16.08
CA ARG A 297 -9.50 35.72 -17.05
C ARG A 297 -10.87 36.41 -16.89
N THR A 298 -11.94 35.64 -16.73
CA THR A 298 -13.32 36.16 -16.84
C THR A 298 -14.04 36.39 -15.51
N GLY A 299 -13.67 35.67 -14.46
CA GLY A 299 -14.39 35.59 -13.18
C GLY A 299 -15.61 34.68 -13.20
N GLN A 300 -15.96 34.09 -14.34
CA GLN A 300 -17.08 33.16 -14.45
C GLN A 300 -16.75 31.83 -13.77
N PRO A 301 -17.71 31.14 -13.14
CA PRO A 301 -17.44 29.86 -12.48
C PRO A 301 -16.90 28.79 -13.43
N LEU A 302 -16.05 27.91 -12.90
CA LEU A 302 -15.50 26.77 -13.64
C LEU A 302 -16.60 25.88 -14.22
N SER A 303 -17.70 25.67 -13.51
CA SER A 303 -18.85 24.88 -14.00
C SER A 303 -19.44 25.38 -15.33
N LYS A 304 -19.23 26.66 -15.69
CA LYS A 304 -19.62 27.20 -17.00
C LYS A 304 -18.81 26.58 -18.14
N TYR A 305 -17.55 26.24 -17.88
CA TYR A 305 -16.59 25.71 -18.86
C TYR A 305 -16.50 24.17 -18.82
N LEU A 306 -16.88 23.56 -17.69
CA LEU A 306 -16.72 22.13 -17.43
C LEU A 306 -18.05 21.36 -17.49
N GLN A 307 -18.94 21.73 -18.42
CA GLN A 307 -20.32 21.25 -18.46
C GLN A 307 -20.46 19.72 -18.60
N GLU A 308 -19.47 19.04 -19.21
CA GLU A 308 -19.47 17.58 -19.43
C GLU A 308 -18.52 16.81 -18.49
N MET A 309 -18.08 17.45 -17.40
CA MET A 309 -17.15 16.87 -16.42
C MET A 309 -17.86 16.33 -15.16
#